data_AF-K1T9G2-F1
#
_entry.id   AF-K1T9G2-F1
#
_cell.length_a   1.000
_cell.length_b   1.000
_cell.length_c   1.000
_cell.angle_alpha   90.00
_cell.angle_beta   90.00
_cell.angle_gamma   90.00
#
_symmetry.space_group_name_H-M   'P 1'
#
loop_
_entity.id
_entity.type
_entity.pdbx_description
1 polymer ?
#
loop_
_entity_poly.entity_id
_entity_poly.type
_entity_poly.pdbx_seq_one_letter_code
_entity_poly.pdbx_strand_id
1 'polypeptide(L)'
;MGKKVVTLGEIMLRLSTPGNTRFVQSDSFDVVYGGGEANVAVSCANYGHDAYFVTKLPKHEIGQSAVNVLRKYGVKTDFIARGGDRVGIYYLETGASMRTQ
;
A
#
# COMPACT_ATOMS: atom_id res chain seq x y z
N MET A 1 -1.40 27.42 -0.54
CA MET A 1 -2.69 26.71 -0.71
C MET A 1 -2.40 25.38 -1.38
N GLY A 2 -2.80 24.25 -0.77
CA GLY A 2 -2.61 22.93 -1.37
C GLY A 2 -3.44 22.79 -2.64
N LYS A 3 -2.91 22.13 -3.67
CA LYS A 3 -3.69 21.78 -4.87
C LYS A 3 -4.42 20.46 -4.65
N LYS A 4 -5.54 20.28 -5.34
CA LYS A 4 -6.21 18.97 -5.42
C LYS A 4 -5.42 18.06 -6.36
N VAL A 5 -5.01 16.89 -5.89
CA VAL A 5 -4.33 15.85 -6.67
C VAL A 5 -5.13 14.57 -6.60
N VAL A 6 -5.36 13.94 -7.75
CA VAL A 6 -6.09 12.67 -7.84
C VAL A 6 -5.18 11.66 -8.50
N THR A 7 -5.06 10.49 -7.89
CA THR A 7 -4.32 9.35 -8.43
C THR A 7 -5.27 8.17 -8.55
N LEU A 8 -5.00 7.28 -9.50
CA LEU A 8 -5.82 6.10 -9.79
C LEU A 8 -4.88 4.91 -9.91
N GLY A 9 -5.17 3.83 -9.18
CA GLY A 9 -4.35 2.63 -9.28
C GLY A 9 -4.81 1.53 -8.33
N GLU A 10 -3.94 0.55 -8.15
CA GLU A 10 -4.12 -0.54 -7.20
C GLU A 10 -3.20 -0.33 -5.98
N ILE A 11 -3.70 -0.72 -4.80
CA ILE A 11 -2.89 -0.84 -3.59
C ILE A 11 -2.84 -2.31 -3.18
N MET A 12 -1.63 -2.85 -3.09
CA MET A 12 -1.39 -4.25 -2.78
C MET A 12 -0.86 -4.41 -1.36
N LEU A 13 -1.12 -5.57 -0.78
CA LEU A 13 -0.50 -6.02 0.45
C LEU A 13 0.85 -6.67 0.13
N ARG A 14 1.93 -6.04 0.57
CA ARG A 14 3.27 -6.62 0.62
C ARG A 14 3.43 -7.43 1.90
N LEU A 15 3.82 -8.68 1.76
CA LEU A 15 4.28 -9.55 2.83
C LEU A 15 5.78 -9.73 2.70
N SER A 16 6.56 -9.03 3.54
CA SER A 16 8.02 -9.12 3.53
C SER A 16 8.56 -9.97 4.67
N THR A 17 9.59 -10.77 4.42
CA THR A 17 10.26 -11.50 5.50
C THR A 17 10.98 -10.52 6.44
N PRO A 18 10.92 -10.72 7.77
CA PRO A 18 11.61 -9.88 8.72
C PRO A 18 13.12 -10.06 8.59
N GLY A 19 13.84 -8.93 8.67
CA GLY A 19 15.29 -8.87 8.52
C GLY A 19 15.75 -9.34 7.14
N ASN A 20 16.69 -10.29 7.12
CA ASN A 20 17.24 -10.90 5.91
C ASN A 20 16.92 -12.40 5.82
N THR A 21 15.84 -12.83 6.49
CA THR A 21 15.42 -14.23 6.46
C THR A 21 14.83 -14.58 5.10
N ARG A 22 15.05 -15.82 4.66
CA ARG A 22 14.40 -16.34 3.45
C ARG A 22 13.00 -16.84 3.75
N PHE A 23 12.16 -17.00 2.74
CA PHE A 23 10.80 -17.53 2.92
C PHE A 23 10.76 -18.84 3.70
N VAL A 24 11.72 -19.75 3.45
CA VAL A 24 11.79 -21.06 4.11
C VAL A 24 12.29 -21.01 5.56
N GLN A 25 12.83 -19.88 6.00
CA GLN A 25 13.35 -19.67 7.35
C GLN A 25 12.42 -18.80 8.21
N SER A 26 11.35 -18.29 7.61
CA SER A 26 10.54 -17.24 8.18
C SER A 26 9.18 -17.78 8.60
N ASP A 27 8.86 -17.60 9.88
CA ASP A 27 7.56 -17.99 10.46
C ASP A 27 6.57 -16.81 10.51
N SER A 28 6.97 -15.63 10.02
CA SER A 28 6.16 -14.41 10.07
C SER A 28 6.47 -13.46 8.90
N PHE A 29 5.53 -12.56 8.61
CA PHE A 29 5.69 -11.56 7.56
C PHE A 29 5.32 -10.17 8.08
N ASP A 30 6.12 -9.18 7.70
CA ASP A 30 5.79 -7.77 7.88
C ASP A 30 4.75 -7.35 6.83
N VAL A 31 3.66 -6.76 7.29
CA VAL A 31 2.51 -6.34 6.50
C VAL A 31 2.67 -4.87 6.12
N VAL A 32 2.83 -4.59 4.82
CA VAL A 32 2.89 -3.21 4.31
C VAL A 32 1.93 -3.05 3.13
N TYR A 33 1.10 -2.01 3.15
CA TYR A 33 0.25 -1.68 2.01
C TYR A 33 0.96 -0.65 1.13
N GLY A 34 1.05 -0.92 -0.17
CA GLY A 34 1.76 -0.04 -1.09
C GLY A 34 1.32 -0.23 -2.55
N GLY A 35 1.56 0.80 -3.33
CA GLY A 35 1.29 0.88 -4.78
C GLY A 35 1.95 2.13 -5.33
N GLY A 36 2.33 2.14 -6.60
CA GLY A 36 3.06 3.28 -7.19
C GLY A 36 2.26 4.58 -7.04
N GLU A 37 1.00 4.55 -7.43
CA GLU A 37 0.08 5.68 -7.42
C GLU A 37 -0.38 6.03 -6.00
N ALA A 38 -0.55 5.03 -5.13
CA ALA A 38 -0.82 5.24 -3.72
C ALA A 38 0.33 5.99 -3.01
N ASN A 39 1.59 5.63 -3.31
CA ASN A 39 2.76 6.30 -2.77
C ASN A 39 2.84 7.76 -3.25
N VAL A 40 2.52 8.03 -4.52
CA VAL A 40 2.42 9.39 -5.04
C VAL A 40 1.36 10.21 -4.30
N ALA A 41 0.17 9.64 -4.04
CA ALA A 41 -0.85 10.32 -3.24
C ALA A 41 -0.38 10.62 -1.82
N VAL A 42 0.29 9.67 -1.16
CA VAL A 42 0.88 9.86 0.17
C VAL A 42 1.91 10.98 0.16
N SER A 43 2.81 11.01 -0.82
CA SER A 43 3.78 12.10 -0.96
C SER A 43 3.10 13.45 -1.17
N CYS A 44 2.08 13.53 -2.02
CA CYS A 44 1.31 14.77 -2.21
C CYS A 44 0.60 15.21 -0.91
N ALA A 45 0.00 14.28 -0.16
CA ALA A 45 -0.61 14.59 1.14
C ALA A 45 0.43 15.13 2.13
N ASN A 46 1.60 14.51 2.21
CA ASN A 46 2.71 14.95 3.07
C ASN A 46 3.25 16.34 2.68
N TYR A 47 3.17 16.72 1.40
CA TYR A 47 3.52 18.07 0.93
C TYR A 47 2.39 19.11 1.12
N GLY A 48 1.32 18.77 1.84
CA GLY A 48 0.22 19.68 2.13
C GLY A 48 -0.74 19.89 0.96
N HIS A 49 -0.79 18.96 0.00
CA HIS A 49 -1.81 18.94 -1.04
C HIS A 49 -3.03 18.10 -0.63
N ASP A 50 -4.19 18.43 -1.20
CA ASP A 50 -5.40 17.62 -1.06
C ASP A 50 -5.31 16.41 -2.00
N ALA A 51 -4.68 15.34 -1.52
CA ALA A 51 -4.51 14.11 -2.30
C ALA A 51 -5.68 13.14 -2.13
N TYR A 52 -6.20 12.63 -3.25
CA TYR A 52 -7.24 11.62 -3.32
C TYR A 52 -6.72 10.38 -4.04
N PHE A 53 -7.10 9.20 -3.56
CA PHE A 53 -6.78 7.94 -4.22
C PHE A 53 -8.06 7.24 -4.69
N VAL A 54 -8.17 7.03 -6.00
CA VAL A 54 -9.25 6.29 -6.63
C VAL A 54 -8.79 4.85 -6.78
N THR A 55 -9.53 3.93 -6.19
CA THR A 55 -9.27 2.49 -6.29
C THR A 55 -10.52 1.69 -5.94
N LYS A 56 -10.44 0.36 -6.03
CA LYS A 56 -11.48 -0.56 -5.54
C LYS A 56 -10.87 -1.53 -4.54
N LEU A 57 -11.45 -1.59 -3.34
CA LEU A 57 -11.01 -2.49 -2.27
C LEU A 57 -12.18 -3.32 -1.72
N PRO A 58 -11.96 -4.58 -1.34
CA PRO A 58 -12.99 -5.43 -0.78
C PRO A 58 -13.51 -4.89 0.57
N LYS A 59 -14.68 -5.35 1.00
CA LYS A 59 -15.33 -4.92 2.24
C LYS A 59 -14.78 -5.60 3.50
N HIS A 60 -14.03 -6.69 3.35
CA HIS A 60 -13.43 -7.41 4.47
C HIS A 60 -12.25 -6.66 5.10
N GLU A 61 -11.76 -7.17 6.23
CA GLU A 61 -10.82 -6.50 7.12
C GLU A 61 -9.48 -6.13 6.46
N ILE A 62 -8.91 -7.00 5.62
CA ILE A 62 -7.67 -6.68 4.88
C ILE A 62 -7.86 -5.45 3.97
N GLY A 63 -9.00 -5.36 3.26
CA GLY A 63 -9.33 -4.18 2.46
C GLY A 63 -9.53 -2.94 3.32
N GLN A 64 -10.12 -3.09 4.52
CA GLN A 64 -10.27 -1.99 5.47
C GLN A 64 -8.92 -1.50 6.01
N SER A 65 -7.97 -2.41 6.28
CA SER A 65 -6.61 -2.07 6.68
C SER A 65 -5.90 -1.22 5.63
N ALA A 66 -6.04 -1.54 4.35
CA ALA A 66 -5.50 -0.72 3.25
C ALA A 66 -6.07 0.71 3.26
N VAL A 67 -7.39 0.86 3.46
CA VAL A 67 -8.04 2.17 3.58
C VAL A 67 -7.51 2.95 4.79
N ASN A 68 -7.32 2.27 5.92
CA ASN A 68 -6.81 2.88 7.14
C ASN A 68 -5.37 3.39 6.97
N VAL A 69 -4.52 2.65 6.24
CA VAL A 69 -3.16 3.09 5.92
C VAL A 69 -3.17 4.37 5.09
N LEU A 70 -4.00 4.47 4.06
CA LEU A 70 -4.13 5.69 3.26
C LEU A 70 -4.56 6.89 4.11
N ARG A 71 -5.56 6.71 4.97
CA ARG A 71 -6.04 7.75 5.91
C ARG A 71 -4.97 8.17 6.91
N LYS A 72 -4.18 7.22 7.41
CA LYS A 72 -3.07 7.49 8.34
C LYS A 72 -2.07 8.50 7.75
N TYR A 73 -1.86 8.47 6.44
CA TYR A 73 -0.97 9.40 5.72
C TYR A 73 -1.68 10.63 5.15
N GLY A 74 -2.93 10.91 5.55
CA GLY A 74 -3.66 12.09 5.11
C GLY A 74 -4.25 12.01 3.70
N VAL A 75 -4.20 10.84 3.05
CA VAL A 75 -4.85 10.64 1.74
C VAL A 75 -6.35 10.52 1.92
N LYS A 76 -7.10 11.28 1.12
CA LYS A 76 -8.56 11.27 1.11
C LYS A 76 -9.09 10.02 0.39
N THR A 77 -10.10 9.40 0.98
CA THR A 77 -10.57 8.05 0.62
C THR A 77 -12.00 8.03 0.08
N ASP A 78 -12.53 9.20 -0.27
CA ASP A 78 -13.89 9.46 -0.72
C ASP A 78 -14.25 8.69 -2.00
N PHE A 79 -13.24 8.41 -2.84
CA PHE A 79 -13.40 7.73 -4.13
C PHE A 79 -12.94 6.27 -4.12
N ILE A 80 -12.81 5.65 -2.94
CA ILE A 80 -12.51 4.22 -2.82
C ILE A 80 -13.82 3.43 -2.94
N ALA A 81 -14.01 2.79 -4.09
CA ALA A 81 -15.13 1.88 -4.28
C ALA A 81 -14.96 0.63 -3.41
N ARG A 82 -16.02 0.18 -2.75
CA ARG A 82 -15.98 -1.01 -1.90
C ARG A 82 -16.64 -2.22 -2.56
N GLY A 83 -15.84 -3.20 -2.96
CA GLY A 83 -16.32 -4.45 -3.58
C GLY A 83 -15.19 -5.32 -4.16
N GLY A 84 -15.55 -6.53 -4.59
CA GLY A 84 -14.59 -7.60 -4.93
C GLY A 84 -14.26 -8.48 -3.72
N ASP A 85 -13.50 -9.55 -3.98
CA ASP A 85 -13.35 -10.66 -3.02
C ASP A 85 -11.97 -10.71 -2.35
N ARG A 86 -10.96 -10.05 -2.91
CA ARG A 86 -9.58 -10.07 -2.40
C ARG A 86 -8.82 -8.77 -2.64
N VAL A 87 -7.76 -8.57 -1.86
CA VAL A 87 -6.71 -7.57 -2.11
C VAL A 87 -5.55 -8.26 -2.84
N GLY A 88 -4.90 -7.60 -3.80
CA GLY A 88 -3.67 -8.11 -4.40
C GLY A 88 -2.57 -8.29 -3.35
N ILE A 89 -1.87 -9.42 -3.37
CA ILE A 89 -0.81 -9.75 -2.42
C ILE A 89 0.45 -10.07 -3.20
N TYR A 90 1.60 -9.55 -2.75
CA TYR A 90 2.90 -10.00 -3.23
C TYR A 90 3.86 -10.25 -2.06
N TYR A 91 4.75 -11.22 -2.25
CA TYR A 91 5.75 -11.60 -1.28
C TYR A 91 7.09 -10.97 -1.66
N LEU A 92 7.81 -10.45 -0.68
CA LEU A 92 9.12 -9.86 -0.86
C LEU A 92 10.13 -10.49 0.09
N GLU A 93 11.14 -11.17 -0.46
CA GLU A 93 12.32 -11.59 0.31
C GLU A 93 13.35 -10.46 0.26
N THR A 94 13.69 -9.88 1.41
CA THR A 94 14.72 -8.83 1.48
C THR A 94 16.07 -9.45 1.13
N GLY A 95 16.69 -8.97 0.05
CA GLY A 95 18.01 -9.43 -0.37
C GLY A 95 19.09 -9.00 0.62
N ALA A 96 19.86 -9.94 1.13
CA ALA A 96 21.09 -9.64 1.87
C ALA A 96 22.22 -9.29 0.89
N SER A 97 22.47 -7.98 0.68
CA SER A 97 23.56 -7.43 -0.16
C SER A 97 23.47 -7.74 -1.67
N MET A 98 24.18 -6.93 -2.49
CA MET A 98 24.22 -7.04 -3.95
C MET A 98 24.50 -8.47 -4.39
N ARG A 99 23.54 -9.09 -5.06
CA ARG A 99 23.83 -10.21 -5.96
C ARG A 99 24.13 -9.58 -7.32
N THR A 100 25.39 -9.56 -7.73
CA THR A 100 25.76 -9.34 -9.13
C THR A 100 24.98 -10.35 -9.98
N GLN A 101 24.10 -9.84 -10.83
CA GLN A 101 23.58 -10.60 -11.97
C GLN A 101 24.70 -10.79 -13.00
#